data_AF-A0A2D3WPF8-F1
#
_entry.id   AF-A0A2D3WPF8-F1
#
_cell.length_a   1.000
_cell.length_b   1.000
_cell.length_c   1.000
_cell.angle_alpha   90.00
_cell.angle_beta   90.00
_cell.angle_gamma   90.00
#
_symmetry.space_group_name_H-M   'P 1'
#
loop_
_entity.id
_entity.type
_entity.pdbx_description
1 polymer ?
#
loop_
_entity_poly.entity_id
_entity_poly.type
_entity_poly.pdbx_seq_one_letter_code
_entity_poly.pdbx_strand_id
1 'polypeptide(L)' 'MNESTLRVMQAIFSLSDEIEYNIYEAVDIAEYAQMDTDEVRSIISNLYDEGYLGECMTVGDDGFDTFYLNKKGRTLIGME' A
#
# COMPACT_ATOMS: atom_id res chain seq x y z
N MET A 1 13.97 -3.89 -5.30
CA MET A 1 13.30 -3.21 -4.18
C MET A 1 14.29 -2.91 -3.08
N ASN A 2 14.16 -1.75 -2.41
CA ASN A 2 14.89 -1.48 -1.17
C ASN A 2 14.06 -1.95 0.05
N GLU A 3 14.66 -1.91 1.24
CA GLU A 3 14.02 -2.37 2.49
C GLU A 3 12.78 -1.55 2.86
N SER A 4 12.84 -0.22 2.72
CA SER A 4 11.72 0.70 2.96
C SER A 4 10.49 0.32 2.13
N THR A 5 10.67 0.03 0.84
CA THR A 5 9.59 -0.39 -0.04
C THR A 5 8.97 -1.71 0.39
N LEU A 6 9.79 -2.71 0.75
CA LEU A 6 9.28 -4.00 1.23
C LEU A 6 8.49 -3.85 2.53
N ARG A 7 8.95 -2.98 3.43
CA ARG A 7 8.26 -2.67 4.69
C ARG A 7 6.91 -2.02 4.45
N VAL A 8 6.81 -1.07 3.52
CA VAL A 8 5.53 -0.46 3.12
C VAL A 8 4.59 -1.49 2.51
N MET A 9 5.08 -2.38 1.65
CA MET A 9 4.24 -3.45 1.09
C MET A 9 3.71 -4.39 2.16
N GLN A 10 4.54 -4.76 3.14
CA GLN A 10 4.10 -5.56 4.29
C GLN A 10 3.06 -4.82 5.13
N ALA A 11 3.26 -3.53 5.39
CA ALA A 11 2.29 -2.70 6.12
C ALA A 11 0.93 -2.62 5.41
N ILE A 12 0.93 -2.36 4.10
CA ILE A 12 -0.30 -2.36 3.28
C ILE A 12 -1.01 -3.71 3.41
N PHE A 13 -0.28 -4.82 3.24
CA PHE A 13 -0.87 -6.15 3.34
C PHE A 13 -1.39 -6.50 4.75
N SER A 14 -0.66 -6.11 5.80
CA SER A 14 -1.05 -6.38 7.19
C SER A 14 -2.21 -5.53 7.68
N LEU A 15 -2.38 -4.34 7.11
CA LEU A 15 -3.50 -3.45 7.41
C LEU A 15 -4.74 -3.79 6.57
N SER A 16 -4.60 -4.45 5.43
CA SER A 16 -5.72 -4.95 4.64
C SER A 16 -6.61 -5.91 5.46
N ASP A 17 -7.90 -5.59 5.58
CA ASP A 17 -8.88 -6.44 6.28
C ASP A 17 -9.24 -7.65 5.41
N GLU A 18 -9.30 -7.45 4.09
CA GLU A 18 -9.39 -8.51 3.09
C GLU A 18 -8.27 -8.37 2.05
N ILE A 19 -7.93 -9.46 1.36
CA ILE A 19 -6.81 -9.52 0.37
C ILE A 19 -6.88 -8.41 -0.69
N GLU A 20 -8.08 -7.94 -1.01
CA GLU A 20 -8.35 -6.91 -2.02
C GLU A 20 -9.05 -5.67 -1.44
N TYR A 21 -8.99 -5.50 -0.11
CA TYR A 21 -9.63 -4.40 0.59
C TYR A 21 -8.67 -3.76 1.60
N ASN A 22 -8.23 -2.56 1.27
CA ASN A 22 -7.49 -1.70 2.19
C ASN A 22 -8.18 -0.33 2.18
N ILE A 23 -8.34 0.28 3.35
CA ILE A 23 -8.95 1.61 3.53
C ILE A 23 -8.02 2.58 4.26
N TYR A 24 -6.74 2.21 4.39
CA TYR A 24 -5.77 2.94 5.19
C TYR A 24 -5.00 3.93 4.34
N GLU A 25 -4.83 5.13 4.89
CA GLU A 25 -4.10 6.20 4.24
C GLU A 25 -2.59 6.05 4.45
N ALA A 26 -1.81 6.84 3.70
CA ALA A 26 -0.36 6.87 3.84
C ALA A 26 0.08 7.20 5.28
N VAL A 27 -0.71 7.96 6.05
CA VAL A 27 -0.41 8.26 7.47
C VAL A 27 -0.52 7.02 8.35
N ASP A 28 -1.56 6.20 8.18
CA ASP A 28 -1.76 4.98 8.96
C ASP A 28 -0.69 3.93 8.60
N ILE A 29 -0.39 3.82 7.31
CA ILE A 29 0.68 2.94 6.80
C ILE A 29 2.04 3.39 7.37
N ALA A 30 2.30 4.69 7.43
CA ALA A 30 3.53 5.24 7.99
C ALA A 30 3.65 5.00 9.49
N GLU A 31 2.56 5.16 10.25
CA GLU A 31 2.53 4.83 11.67
C GLU A 31 2.83 3.35 11.91
N TYR A 32 2.18 2.45 11.17
CA TYR A 32 2.42 1.01 11.28
C TYR A 32 3.84 0.62 10.88
N ALA A 33 4.36 1.19 9.79
CA ALA A 33 5.70 0.90 9.27
C ALA A 33 6.82 1.59 10.08
N GLN A 34 6.47 2.49 11.01
CA GLN A 34 7.39 3.37 11.75
C GLN A 34 8.29 4.17 10.80
N MET A 35 7.65 4.81 9.81
CA MET A 35 8.31 5.56 8.74
C MET A 35 7.77 6.98 8.65
N ASP A 36 8.49 7.83 7.93
CA ASP A 36 8.01 9.16 7.58
C ASP A 36 6.85 9.08 6.58
N THR A 37 5.80 9.89 6.79
CA THR A 37 4.60 9.86 5.94
C THR A 37 4.88 10.28 4.51
N ASP A 38 5.79 11.24 4.27
CA ASP A 38 6.11 11.69 2.91
C ASP A 38 6.97 10.65 2.17
N GLU A 39 7.86 9.96 2.88
CA GLU A 39 8.56 8.79 2.34
C GLU A 39 7.58 7.69 1.93
N VAL A 40 6.62 7.35 2.80
CA VAL A 40 5.58 6.34 2.51
C VAL A 40 4.70 6.76 1.34
N ARG A 41 4.29 8.03 1.24
CA ARG A 41 3.54 8.55 0.07
C ARG A 41 4.32 8.35 -1.23
N SER A 42 5.60 8.69 -1.23
CA SER A 42 6.47 8.51 -2.40
C SER A 42 6.58 7.04 -2.79
N ILE A 43 6.73 6.14 -1.81
CA ILE A 43 6.78 4.69 -2.05
C ILE A 43 5.44 4.18 -2.61
N ILE A 44 4.30 4.58 -2.06
CA ILE A 44 2.97 4.19 -2.54
C ILE A 44 2.80 4.63 -4.00
N SER A 45 3.16 5.86 -4.34
CA SER A 45 3.10 6.37 -5.72
C SER A 45 3.92 5.49 -6.67
N ASN A 46 5.17 5.15 -6.30
CA ASN A 46 6.01 4.29 -7.13
C ASN A 46 5.44 2.87 -7.25
N LEU A 47 4.90 2.31 -6.17
CA LEU A 47 4.28 0.97 -6.18
C LEU A 47 3.04 0.92 -7.08
N TYR A 48 2.25 1.99 -7.11
CA TYR A 48 1.13 2.14 -8.02
C TYR A 48 1.60 2.20 -9.47
N ASP A 49 2.55 3.09 -9.79
CA ASP A 49 3.10 3.24 -11.14
C ASP A 49 3.76 1.95 -11.67
N GLU A 50 4.39 1.17 -10.78
CA GLU A 50 5.00 -0.12 -11.11
C GLU A 50 3.99 -1.30 -11.14
N GLY A 51 2.72 -1.05 -10.86
CA GLY A 51 1.62 -2.01 -10.93
C GLY A 51 1.64 -3.07 -9.83
N TYR A 52 2.13 -2.74 -8.64
CA TYR A 52 2.07 -3.59 -7.44
C TYR A 52 0.81 -3.36 -6.60
N LEU A 53 0.14 -2.23 -6.81
CA LEU A 53 -1.12 -1.89 -6.15
C LEU A 53 -2.30 -2.07 -7.09
N GLY A 54 -3.45 -2.46 -6.53
CA GLY A 54 -4.75 -2.37 -7.19
C GLY A 54 -5.60 -1.31 -6.50
N GLU A 55 -6.54 -0.71 -7.22
CA GLU A 55 -7.49 0.27 -6.68
C GLU A 55 -8.67 -0.46 -6.03
N CYS A 56 -8.99 -0.14 -4.79
CA CYS A 56 -10.18 -0.66 -4.12
C CYS A 56 -11.44 0.10 -4.55
N MET A 57 -11.40 1.44 -4.43
CA MET A 57 -12.46 2.34 -4.90
C MET A 57 -11.85 3.69 -5.29
N THR A 58 -12.01 4.11 -6.54
CA THR A 58 -11.97 5.53 -6.90
C THR A 58 -13.34 6.13 -6.61
N VAL A 59 -13.55 6.64 -5.39
CA VAL A 59 -14.74 7.46 -5.14
C VAL A 59 -14.43 8.86 -5.64
N GLY A 60 -14.82 9.12 -6.90
CA GLY A 60 -15.01 10.49 -7.34
C GLY A 60 -15.87 11.23 -6.32
N ASP A 61 -15.37 12.38 -5.86
CA ASP A 61 -15.97 13.37 -4.95
C ASP A 61 -15.83 13.23 -3.41
N ASP A 62 -15.49 12.05 -2.82
CA ASP A 62 -15.41 11.93 -1.33
C ASP A 62 -13.99 11.73 -0.74
N GLY A 63 -12.95 11.75 -1.58
CA GLY A 63 -11.66 12.30 -1.14
C GLY A 63 -10.51 11.36 -0.75
N PHE A 64 -10.60 10.03 -0.96
CA PHE A 64 -9.46 9.13 -0.68
C PHE A 64 -9.30 8.02 -1.71
N ASP A 65 -8.12 7.95 -2.33
CA ASP A 65 -7.70 6.81 -3.16
C ASP A 65 -7.19 5.71 -2.23
N THR A 66 -7.88 4.57 -2.21
CA THR A 66 -7.51 3.43 -1.37
C THR A 66 -6.95 2.29 -2.22
N PHE A 67 -5.85 1.69 -1.74
CA PHE A 67 -5.04 0.75 -2.51
C PHE A 67 -4.80 -0.55 -1.76
N TYR A 68 -4.98 -1.69 -2.42
CA TYR A 68 -4.57 -2.99 -1.89
C TYR A 68 -3.31 -3.52 -2.59
N LEU A 69 -2.58 -4.41 -1.91
CA LEU A 69 -1.45 -5.09 -2.51
C LEU A 69 -1.94 -6.23 -3.41
N ASN A 70 -1.74 -6.10 -4.72
CA ASN A 70 -2.20 -7.10 -5.68
C ASN A 70 -1.31 -8.36 -5.65
N LYS A 71 -1.68 -9.40 -6.41
CA LYS A 71 -0.95 -10.68 -6.45
C LYS A 71 0.55 -10.52 -6.72
N LYS A 72 0.94 -9.62 -7.64
CA LYS A 72 2.35 -9.34 -7.97
C LYS A 72 3.10 -8.81 -6.74
N GLY A 73 2.46 -7.91 -5.99
CA GLY A 73 3.01 -7.38 -4.75
C GLY A 73 3.12 -8.44 -3.65
N ARG A 74 2.08 -9.25 -3.46
CA ARG A 74 2.05 -10.31 -2.44
C ARG A 74 3.10 -11.40 -2.67
N THR A 75 3.31 -11.81 -3.91
CA THR A 75 4.40 -12.76 -4.24
C THR A 75 5.76 -12.18 -3.92
N LEU A 76 5.97 -10.88 -4.08
CA LEU A 76 7.25 -10.25 -3.80
C LEU A 76 7.58 -10.20 -2.30
N ILE A 77 6.57 -10.13 -1.43
CA ILE A 77 6.73 -10.21 0.03
C ILE A 77 6.57 -11.63 0.58
N GLY A 78 6.43 -12.64 -0.27
CA GLY A 78 6.36 -14.06 0.11
C GLY A 78 5.04 -14.50 0.75
N MET A 79 3.94 -13.80 0.46
CA MET A 79 2.60 -14.13 0.99
C MET A 79 1.75 -14.99 0.05
N GLU A 80 2.16 -15.14 -1.22
CA GLU A 80 1.52 -16.02 -2.24
C GLU A 80 2.52 -16.56 -3.28
#